data_AF-A0A973J6A3-F1
#
_entry.id   AF-A0A973J6A3-F1
#
_cell.length_a   1.000
_cell.length_b   1.000
_cell.length_c   1.000
_cell.angle_alpha   90.00
_cell.angle_beta   90.00
_cell.angle_gamma   90.00
#
_symmetry.space_group_name_H-M   'P 1'
#
loop_
_entity.id
_entity.type
_entity.pdbx_description
1 polymer ?
#
loop_
_entity_poly.entity_id
_entity_poly.type
_entity_poly.pdbx_seq_one_letter_code
_entity_poly.pdbx_strand_id
1 'polypeptide(L)'
;MLKPAKDKLLASIFTNSPGLVNLWAKQADIVTNTSTPWASAASDTLQGPVALVTTAGVHLIGQPPFDMDDPEGDASFREIPSSTPAGALTITHNYYDHEDAD
;
A
#
# COMPACT_ATOMS: atom_id res chain seq x y z
N MET A 1 13.36 -3.24 -17.44
CA MET A 1 14.35 -3.32 -16.34
C MET A 1 15.09 -1.99 -16.09
N LEU A 2 14.45 -0.82 -16.27
CA LEU A 2 15.03 0.51 -15.92
C LEU A 2 14.26 1.26 -14.79
N LYS A 3 13.10 0.73 -14.36
CA LYS A 3 12.19 1.40 -13.41
C LYS A 3 12.80 1.64 -12.01
N PRO A 4 13.47 0.65 -11.36
CA PRO A 4 13.90 0.81 -9.98
C PRO A 4 14.91 1.95 -9.79
N ALA A 5 15.80 2.16 -10.77
CA ALA A 5 16.82 3.22 -10.70
C ALA A 5 16.21 4.61 -10.90
N LYS A 6 15.20 4.73 -11.77
CA LYS A 6 14.48 5.98 -12.01
C LYS A 6 13.63 6.37 -10.79
N ASP A 7 12.95 5.40 -10.20
CA ASP A 7 12.08 5.63 -9.04
C ASP A 7 12.91 5.99 -7.80
N LYS A 8 14.05 5.32 -7.57
CA LYS A 8 15.02 5.70 -6.52
C LYS A 8 15.60 7.10 -6.73
N LEU A 9 15.90 7.48 -7.97
CA LEU A 9 16.42 8.81 -8.29
C LEU A 9 15.35 9.90 -8.03
N LEU A 10 14.12 9.68 -8.46
CA LEU A 10 13.00 10.58 -8.19
C LEU A 10 12.75 10.71 -6.70
N ALA A 11 12.69 9.57 -5.97
CA ALA A 11 12.55 9.57 -4.52
C ALA A 11 13.63 10.43 -3.86
N SER A 12 14.91 10.24 -4.23
CA SER A 12 16.03 11.03 -3.71
C SER A 12 15.90 12.53 -3.96
N ILE A 13 15.46 12.94 -5.15
CA ILE A 13 15.27 14.36 -5.50
C ILE A 13 14.15 14.98 -4.65
N PHE A 14 13.02 14.29 -4.52
CA PHE A 14 11.87 14.76 -3.73
C PHE A 14 12.18 14.80 -2.23
N THR A 15 12.89 13.81 -1.69
CA THR A 15 13.31 13.79 -0.27
C THR A 15 14.23 14.96 0.08
N ASN A 16 15.15 15.32 -0.81
CA ASN A 16 16.15 16.36 -0.54
C ASN A 16 15.72 17.78 -0.93
N SER A 17 14.53 17.95 -1.52
CA SER A 17 14.08 19.25 -2.04
C SER A 17 12.66 19.62 -1.58
N PRO A 18 12.48 20.12 -0.33
CA PRO A 18 11.17 20.49 0.21
C PRO A 18 10.42 21.53 -0.65
N GLY A 19 11.14 22.45 -1.31
CA GLY A 19 10.55 23.43 -2.22
C GLY A 19 9.89 22.79 -3.46
N LEU A 20 10.48 21.71 -3.98
CA LEU A 20 9.96 20.98 -5.14
C LEU A 20 8.67 20.24 -4.78
N VAL A 21 8.66 19.58 -3.61
CA VAL A 21 7.46 18.91 -3.05
C VAL A 21 6.33 19.93 -2.88
N ASN A 22 6.61 21.09 -2.31
CA ASN A 22 5.61 22.14 -2.09
C ASN A 22 5.06 22.74 -3.39
N LEU A 23 5.88 22.85 -4.44
CA LEU A 23 5.43 23.33 -5.75
C LEU A 23 4.53 22.30 -6.44
N TRP A 24 4.93 21.02 -6.40
CA TRP A 24 4.10 19.92 -6.90
C TRP A 24 2.76 19.84 -6.15
N ALA A 25 2.79 19.88 -4.82
CA ALA A 25 1.59 19.74 -3.98
C ALA A 25 0.56 20.86 -4.23
N LYS A 26 0.98 22.06 -4.66
CA LYS A 26 0.06 23.15 -5.03
C LYS A 26 -0.75 22.87 -6.29
N GLN A 27 -0.27 21.98 -7.16
CA GLN A 27 -0.88 21.65 -8.45
C GLN A 27 -1.45 20.23 -8.48
N ALA A 28 -1.14 19.41 -7.48
CA ALA A 28 -1.65 18.05 -7.36
C ALA A 28 -3.15 18.08 -7.04
N ASP A 29 -3.91 17.24 -7.75
CA ASP A 29 -5.32 16.99 -7.45
C ASP A 29 -5.40 15.99 -6.28
N ILE A 30 -5.25 16.50 -5.06
CA ILE A 30 -5.25 15.67 -3.85
C ILE A 30 -6.69 15.37 -3.48
N VAL A 31 -7.09 14.12 -3.67
CA VAL A 31 -8.40 13.62 -3.24
C VAL A 31 -8.51 13.77 -1.72
N THR A 32 -9.39 14.66 -1.28
CA THR A 32 -9.71 14.86 0.14
C THR A 32 -10.99 14.11 0.45
N ASN A 33 -10.89 13.03 1.22
CA ASN A 33 -12.07 12.29 1.68
C ASN A 33 -12.83 13.13 2.71
N THR A 34 -14.05 13.57 2.35
CA THR A 34 -14.92 14.37 3.23
C THR A 34 -15.81 13.52 4.13
N SER A 35 -15.90 12.23 3.85
CA SER A 35 -16.65 11.25 4.63
C SER A 35 -15.90 9.92 4.67
N THR A 36 -16.24 9.10 5.67
CA THR A 36 -15.78 7.72 5.75
C THR A 36 -16.96 6.82 5.42
N PRO A 37 -16.82 5.83 4.52
CA PRO A 37 -17.85 4.82 4.29
C PRO A 37 -17.92 3.91 5.52
N TRP A 38 -18.62 4.37 6.55
CA TRP A 38 -18.77 3.67 7.81
C TRP A 38 -20.00 2.77 7.80
N ALA A 39 -19.81 1.50 8.10
CA ALA A 39 -20.88 0.56 8.38
C ALA A 39 -20.92 0.31 9.89
N SER A 40 -22.02 0.70 10.53
CA SER A 40 -22.23 0.38 11.95
C SER A 40 -22.38 -1.13 12.14
N ALA A 41 -21.80 -1.67 13.21
CA ALA A 41 -22.05 -3.04 13.60
C ALA A 41 -23.55 -3.26 13.84
N ALA A 42 -24.10 -4.37 13.34
CA ALA A 42 -25.51 -4.69 13.49
C ALA A 42 -25.90 -5.07 14.93
N SER A 43 -24.91 -5.30 15.80
CA SER A 43 -25.09 -5.70 17.20
C SER A 43 -23.93 -5.21 18.06
N ASP A 44 -24.21 -4.96 19.34
CA ASP A 44 -23.21 -4.66 20.37
C ASP A 44 -22.32 -5.87 20.70
N THR A 45 -22.74 -7.07 20.31
CA THR A 45 -21.94 -8.29 20.47
C THR A 45 -21.44 -8.76 19.11
N LEU A 46 -20.11 -8.74 18.95
CA LEU A 46 -19.47 -9.30 17.76
C LEU A 46 -19.59 -10.83 17.80
N GLN A 47 -20.39 -11.41 16.91
CA GLN A 47 -20.49 -12.86 16.72
C GLN A 47 -20.10 -13.20 15.28
N GLY A 48 -19.06 -14.02 15.09
CA GLY A 48 -18.63 -14.48 13.78
C GLY A 48 -17.12 -14.48 13.56
N PRO A 49 -16.67 -14.89 12.37
CA PRO A 49 -15.26 -14.81 11.98
C PRO A 49 -14.80 -13.36 11.87
N VAL A 50 -13.56 -13.10 12.28
CA VAL A 50 -12.90 -11.80 12.15
C VAL A 50 -11.77 -11.88 11.12
N ALA A 51 -11.53 -10.78 10.43
CA ALA A 51 -10.39 -10.63 9.53
C ALA A 51 -9.60 -9.37 9.91
N LEU A 52 -8.28 -9.45 9.83
CA LEU A 52 -7.39 -8.29 9.92
C LEU A 52 -7.09 -7.83 8.49
N VAL A 53 -7.36 -6.55 8.22
CA VAL A 53 -7.01 -5.92 6.94
C VAL A 53 -5.79 -5.05 7.17
N THR A 54 -4.75 -5.26 6.37
CA THR A 54 -3.52 -4.46 6.39
C THR A 54 -3.28 -3.82 5.03
N THR A 55 -2.60 -2.68 5.05
CA THR A 55 -1.99 -2.07 3.86
C THR A 55 -0.50 -2.47 3.81
N ALA A 56 0.31 -1.85 2.95
CA ALA A 56 1.74 -2.13 2.72
C ALA A 56 2.09 -3.29 1.77
N GLY A 57 1.11 -3.83 1.04
CA GLY A 57 1.39 -4.68 -0.13
C GLY A 57 1.84 -6.11 0.19
N VAL A 58 1.56 -6.62 1.39
CA VAL A 58 1.84 -8.02 1.77
C VAL A 58 0.89 -8.97 1.03
N HIS A 59 1.43 -10.03 0.45
CA HIS A 59 0.66 -11.10 -0.19
C HIS A 59 1.43 -12.44 -0.17
N LEU A 60 0.78 -13.53 -0.59
CA LEU A 60 1.44 -14.82 -0.78
C LEU A 60 2.34 -14.80 -2.02
N ILE A 61 3.46 -15.53 -2.00
CA ILE A 61 4.37 -15.66 -3.15
C ILE A 61 3.66 -16.14 -4.42
N GLY A 62 2.64 -16.99 -4.28
CA GLY A 62 1.86 -17.51 -5.42
C GLY A 62 0.71 -16.61 -5.90
N GLN A 63 0.43 -15.51 -5.20
CA GLN A 63 -0.61 -14.56 -5.60
C GLN A 63 -0.07 -13.54 -6.60
N PRO A 64 -0.94 -12.96 -7.46
CA PRO A 64 -0.53 -11.87 -8.33
C PRO A 64 -0.02 -10.69 -7.48
N PRO A 65 1.16 -10.11 -7.82
CA PRO A 65 1.64 -8.91 -7.16
C PRO A 65 0.65 -7.75 -7.35
N PHE A 66 0.72 -6.76 -6.47
CA PHE A 66 -0.09 -5.54 -6.60
C PHE A 66 0.39 -4.72 -7.80
N ASP A 67 -0.54 -4.06 -8.49
CA ASP A 67 -0.22 -3.16 -9.60
C ASP A 67 0.34 -1.83 -9.08
N MET A 68 1.67 -1.68 -9.16
CA MET A 68 2.35 -0.44 -8.76
C MET A 68 2.46 0.58 -9.90
N ASP A 69 1.96 0.25 -11.09
CA ASP A 69 1.93 1.16 -12.23
C ASP A 69 0.59 1.93 -12.33
N ASP A 70 -0.43 1.54 -11.55
CA ASP A 70 -1.69 2.28 -11.45
C ASP A 70 -1.47 3.63 -10.73
N PRO A 71 -1.71 4.78 -11.39
CA PRO A 71 -1.54 6.10 -10.77
C PRO A 71 -2.52 6.36 -9.62
N GLU A 72 -3.68 5.69 -9.59
CA GLU A 72 -4.64 5.74 -8.48
C GLU A 72 -4.35 4.68 -7.40
N GLY A 73 -3.41 3.77 -7.69
CA GLY A 73 -3.04 2.63 -6.86
C GLY A 73 -3.94 1.41 -7.05
N ASP A 74 -3.41 0.22 -6.75
CA ASP A 74 -4.17 -1.03 -6.79
C ASP A 74 -5.10 -1.16 -5.57
N ALA A 75 -6.40 -0.92 -5.78
CA ALA A 75 -7.45 -1.04 -4.76
C ALA A 75 -7.91 -2.49 -4.50
N SER A 76 -7.30 -3.49 -5.13
CA SER A 76 -7.63 -4.90 -4.90
C SER A 76 -7.05 -5.40 -3.56
N PHE A 77 -7.47 -6.60 -3.15
CA PHE A 77 -6.95 -7.25 -1.94
C PHE A 77 -6.46 -8.67 -2.24
N ARG A 78 -5.70 -9.22 -1.30
CA ARG A 78 -5.22 -10.60 -1.33
C ARG A 78 -5.54 -11.25 0.01
N GLU A 79 -6.22 -12.39 -0.02
CA GLU A 79 -6.52 -13.15 1.19
C GLU A 79 -5.29 -13.91 1.66
N ILE A 80 -5.02 -13.86 2.96
CA ILE A 80 -3.92 -14.60 3.60
C ILE A 80 -4.54 -15.48 4.69
N PRO A 81 -4.52 -16.82 4.54
CA PRO A 81 -4.98 -17.72 5.59
C PRO A 81 -4.18 -17.53 6.88
N SER A 82 -4.84 -17.62 8.03
CA SER A 82 -4.18 -17.46 9.34
C SER A 82 -3.12 -18.53 9.64
N SER A 83 -3.18 -19.67 8.96
CA SER A 83 -2.19 -20.74 9.04
C SER A 83 -0.99 -20.54 8.11
N THR A 84 -0.91 -19.43 7.38
CA THR A 84 0.19 -19.14 6.45
C THR A 84 1.51 -19.00 7.21
N PRO A 85 2.56 -19.78 6.87
CA PRO A 85 3.87 -19.59 7.47
C PRO A 85 4.52 -18.29 6.96
N ALA A 86 5.32 -17.64 7.81
CA ALA A 86 5.95 -16.36 7.48
C ALA A 86 6.75 -16.40 6.15
N GLY A 87 7.50 -17.47 5.89
CA GLY A 87 8.28 -17.63 4.66
C GLY A 87 7.46 -17.86 3.37
N ALA A 88 6.13 -17.87 3.45
CA ALA A 88 5.25 -17.89 2.27
C ALA A 88 4.73 -16.50 1.89
N LEU A 89 5.07 -15.48 2.68
CA LEU A 89 4.70 -14.08 2.45
C LEU A 89 5.77 -13.39 1.60
N THR A 90 5.35 -12.38 0.86
CA THR A 90 6.19 -11.46 0.09
C THR A 90 5.53 -10.09 0.08
N ILE A 91 6.29 -9.07 -0.29
CA ILE A 91 5.81 -7.68 -0.36
C ILE A 91 5.96 -7.14 -1.78
N THR A 92 4.92 -6.49 -2.30
CA THR A 92 5.01 -5.66 -3.51
C THR A 92 4.67 -4.22 -3.15
N HIS A 93 5.70 -3.37 -3.04
CA HIS A 93 5.53 -1.92 -2.81
C HIS A 93 6.78 -1.13 -3.24
N ASN A 94 6.63 -0.10 -4.08
CA ASN A 94 7.76 0.57 -4.76
C ASN A 94 8.51 1.63 -3.93
N TYR A 95 7.94 2.10 -2.82
CA TYR A 95 8.41 3.33 -2.14
C TYR A 95 8.81 3.14 -0.68
N TYR A 96 8.90 1.89 -0.21
CA TYR A 96 9.34 1.54 1.14
C TYR A 96 10.56 0.64 1.06
N ASP A 97 11.50 0.84 1.98
CA ASP A 97 12.65 -0.04 2.14
C ASP A 97 12.21 -1.28 2.92
N HIS A 98 12.14 -2.42 2.24
CA HIS A 98 11.70 -3.69 2.83
C HIS A 98 12.87 -4.51 3.40
N GLU A 99 14.09 -3.97 3.48
CA GLU A 99 15.26 -4.70 3.98
C GLU A 99 15.06 -5.28 5.40
N ASP A 100 14.23 -4.65 6.24
CA ASP A 100 13.87 -5.16 7.58
C ASP A 100 12.71 -6.18 7.58
N ALA A 101 12.06 -6.41 6.43
CA ALA A 101 10.84 -7.22 6.28
C ALA A 101 10.99 -8.43 5.33
N ASP A 102 12.06 -8.49 4.54
CA ASP A 102 12.49 -9.64 3.71
C ASP A 102 13.32 -10.67 4.50
#